data_AF-A0A318TVQ1-F1
#
_entry.id   AF-A0A318TVQ1-F1
#
_cell.length_a   1.000
_cell.length_b   1.000
_cell.length_c   1.000
_cell.angle_alpha   90.00
_cell.angle_beta   90.00
_cell.angle_gamma   90.00
#
_symmetry.space_group_name_H-M   'P 1'
#
loop_
_entity.id
_entity.type
_entity.pdbx_description
1 polymer ?
#
loop_
_entity_poly.entity_id
_entity_poly.type
_entity_poly.pdbx_seq_one_letter_code
_entity_poly.pdbx_strand_id
1 'polypeptide(L)' 'MENFRFTAFEKTGEILFDEVWTFESEEIAKVEGQKQIEEKGVEEKTHRLVNSSGKLVLFHI' A
#
# COMPACT_ATOMS: atom_id res chain seq x y z
N MET A 1 2.82 -12.23 -11.32
CA MET A 1 1.69 -11.55 -10.68
C MET A 1 1.57 -12.05 -9.26
N GLU A 2 1.67 -11.14 -8.30
CA GLU A 2 1.62 -11.41 -6.88
C GLU A 2 0.62 -10.46 -6.22
N ASN A 3 0.02 -10.94 -5.12
CA ASN A 3 -0.92 -10.16 -4.34
C ASN A 3 -0.17 -9.39 -3.25
N PHE A 4 -0.55 -8.12 -3.12
CA PHE A 4 -0.03 -7.20 -2.12
C PHE A 4 -1.20 -6.63 -1.33
N ARG A 5 -1.09 -6.61 0.00
CA ARG A 5 -2.11 -6.02 0.87
C ARG A 5 -1.74 -4.56 1.13
N PHE A 6 -2.59 -3.66 0.68
CA PHE A 6 -2.52 -2.25 1.03
C PHE A 6 -3.42 -1.99 2.23
N THR A 7 -2.89 -1.32 3.24
CA THR A 7 -3.70 -0.80 4.36
C THR A 7 -3.28 0.63 4.66
N ALA A 8 -4.26 1.54 4.72
CA ALA A 8 -4.06 2.92 5.12
C ALA A 8 -4.92 3.27 6.33
N PHE A 9 -4.39 4.14 7.19
CA PHE A 9 -4.98 4.52 8.46
C PHE A 9 -5.07 6.04 8.55
N GLU A 10 -6.13 6.52 9.17
CA GLU A 10 -6.25 7.90 9.62
C GLU A 10 -5.43 8.12 10.89
N LYS A 11 -5.08 9.37 11.22
CA LYS A 11 -4.35 9.69 12.46
C LYS A 11 -5.06 9.25 13.73
N THR A 12 -6.38 9.06 13.66
CA THR A 12 -7.22 8.55 14.76
C THR A 12 -7.09 7.04 14.96
N GLY A 13 -6.46 6.32 14.03
CA GLY A 13 -6.40 4.86 13.99
C GLY A 13 -7.53 4.20 13.19
N GLU A 14 -8.40 4.98 12.56
CA GLU A 14 -9.45 4.46 11.67
C GLU A 14 -8.82 3.88 10.39
N ILE A 15 -9.32 2.73 9.94
CA ILE A 15 -8.89 2.12 8.67
C ILE A 15 -9.58 2.87 7.53
N LEU A 16 -8.78 3.51 6.68
CA LEU A 16 -9.27 4.21 5.49
C LEU A 16 -9.38 3.27 4.30
N PHE A 17 -8.36 2.43 4.10
CA PHE A 17 -8.29 1.46 3.02
C PHE A 17 -7.72 0.15 3.54
N ASP A 18 -8.29 -0.96 3.08
CA ASP A 18 -7.81 -2.30 3.33
C ASP A 18 -8.12 -3.17 2.10
N GLU A 19 -7.19 -3.19 1.16
CA GLU A 19 -7.40 -3.69 -0.20
C GLU A 19 -6.27 -4.61 -0.64
N VAL A 20 -6.56 -5.51 -1.58
CA VAL A 20 -5.54 -6.35 -2.21
C VAL A 20 -5.26 -5.81 -3.60
N TRP A 21 -4.00 -5.44 -3.86
CA TRP A 21 -3.51 -5.02 -5.16
C TRP A 21 -2.71 -6.15 -5.80
N THR A 22 -2.79 -6.25 -7.12
CA THR A 22 -2.05 -7.27 -7.89
C THR A 22 -1.03 -6.56 -8.75
N PHE A 23 0.24 -6.91 -8.58
CA PHE A 23 1.34 -6.39 -9.41
C PHE A 23 2.14 -7.54 -10.00
N GLU A 24 2.87 -7.29 -11.08
CA GLU A 24 3.66 -8.35 -11.71
C GLU A 24 4.88 -8.77 -10.89
N SER A 25 5.53 -7.80 -10.22
CA SER A 25 6.72 -7.96 -9.39
C SER A 25 6.78 -6.88 -8.30
N GLU A 26 7.62 -7.08 -7.26
CA GLU A 26 7.85 -6.08 -6.20
C GLU A 26 8.35 -4.72 -6.75
N GLU A 27 9.16 -4.72 -7.80
CA GLU A 27 9.66 -3.48 -8.42
C GLU A 27 8.51 -2.65 -9.03
N ILE A 28 7.58 -3.31 -9.71
CA ILE A 28 6.38 -2.68 -10.27
C ILE A 28 5.44 -2.23 -9.14
N ALA A 29 5.30 -3.04 -8.08
CA ALA A 29 4.49 -2.69 -6.92
C ALA A 29 4.98 -1.42 -6.22
N LYS A 30 6.29 -1.14 -6.21
CA LYS A 30 6.83 0.10 -5.65
C LYS A 30 6.46 1.32 -6.47
N VAL A 31 6.56 1.24 -7.80
CA VAL A 31 6.30 2.38 -8.69
C VAL A 31 4.80 2.62 -8.83
N GLU A 32 4.04 1.58 -9.19
CA GLU A 32 2.60 1.70 -9.43
C GLU A 32 1.82 1.78 -8.12
N GLY A 33 2.29 1.14 -7.05
CA GLY A 33 1.70 1.28 -5.73
C GLY A 33 1.83 2.69 -5.18
N GLN A 34 2.98 3.36 -5.41
CA GLN A 34 3.17 4.76 -4.99
C GLN A 34 2.17 5.68 -5.71
N LYS A 35 2.01 5.51 -7.03
CA LYS A 35 1.02 6.28 -7.80
C LYS A 35 -0.40 6.08 -7.29
N GLN A 36 -0.80 4.83 -7.02
CA GLN A 36 -2.13 4.55 -6.45
C GLN A 36 -2.35 5.18 -5.08
N ILE A 37 -1.29 5.28 -4.26
CA ILE A 37 -1.33 5.95 -2.96
C ILE A 37 -1.57 7.46 -3.12
N GLU A 38 -0.86 8.10 -4.06
CA GLU A 38 -1.04 9.51 -4.43
C GLU A 38 -2.46 9.76 -4.98
N GLU A 39 -2.93 8.91 -5.90
CA GLU A 39 -4.29 8.99 -6.47
C GLU A 39 -5.40 8.82 -5.41
N LYS A 40 -5.14 8.01 -4.37
CA LYS A 40 -6.04 7.85 -3.21
C LYS A 40 -5.95 9.01 -2.21
N GLY A 41 -4.99 9.91 -2.35
CA GLY A 41 -4.79 11.05 -1.44
C GLY A 41 -4.41 10.65 -0.02
N VAL A 42 -3.70 9.52 0.14
CA VAL A 42 -3.28 8.97 1.44
C VAL A 42 -1.77 8.87 1.59
N GLU A 43 -1.02 9.53 0.70
CA GLU A 43 0.45 9.57 0.71
C GLU A 43 1.03 10.14 2.01
N GLU A 44 0.38 11.13 2.62
CA GLU A 44 0.78 11.74 3.90
C GLU A 44 0.11 11.08 5.11
N LYS A 45 -0.67 10.02 4.89
CA LYS A 45 -1.32 9.25 5.95
C LYS A 45 -0.52 8.00 6.22
N THR A 46 -0.65 7.44 7.43
CA THR A 46 0.00 6.18 7.77
C THR A 46 -0.52 5.08 6.85
N HIS A 47 0.36 4.49 6.04
CA HIS A 47 -0.03 3.45 5.10
C HIS A 47 1.08 2.42 4.92
N ARG A 48 0.69 1.22 4.49
CA ARG A 48 1.63 0.14 4.17
C ARG A 48 1.13 -0.67 2.98
N LEU A 49 2.08 -1.14 2.19
CA LEU A 49 1.90 -2.15 1.16
C LEU A 49 2.79 -3.34 1.52
N VAL A 50 2.21 -4.51 1.76
CA VAL A 50 2.95 -5.74 2.06
C VAL A 50 2.70 -6.78 0.99
N ASN A 51 3.70 -7.60 0.67
CA ASN A 51 3.51 -8.73 -0.24
C ASN A 51 2.84 -9.93 0.47
N SER A 52 2.54 -10.98 -0.28
CA SER A 52 1.91 -12.21 0.24
C SER A 52 2.74 -12.94 1.32
N SER A 53 4.06 -12.68 1.40
CA SER A 53 4.94 -13.21 2.44
C SER A 53 5.02 -12.30 3.68
N GLY A 54 4.30 -11.17 3.70
CA GLY A 54 4.31 -10.18 4.78
C GLY A 54 5.49 -9.21 4.74
N LYS A 55 6.27 -9.19 3.66
CA LYS A 55 7.38 -8.23 3.48
C LYS A 55 6.82 -6.85 3.17
N LEU A 56 7.33 -5.82 3.86
CA LEU A 56 7.00 -4.42 3.58
C LEU A 56 7.64 -3.97 2.26
N VAL A 57 6.80 -3.52 1.34
CA VAL A 57 7.18 -3.06 -0.01
C VAL A 57 7.18 -1.53 -0.06
N LEU A 58 6.13 -0.91 0.46
CA LEU A 58 6.00 0.54 0.69
C LEU A 58 5.44 0.77 2.10
N PHE A 59 5.88 1.82 2.77
CA PHE A 59 5.32 2.23 4.06
C PHE A 59 5.56 3.72 4.34
N HIS A 60 4.63 4.32 5.09
CA HIS A 60 4.71 5.68 5.61
C HIS A 60 4.03 5.72 6.98
N ILE A 61 4.53 6.56 7.90
CA ILE A 61 4.00 6.72 9.27
C ILE A 61 3.60 8.16 9.48
#